data_AF-A0A6G3XW11-F1
#
_entry.id   AF-A0A6G3XW11-F1
#
_cell.length_a   1.000
_cell.length_b   1.000
_cell.length_c   1.000
_cell.angle_alpha   90.00
_cell.angle_beta   90.00
_cell.angle_gamma   90.00
#
_symmetry.space_group_name_H-M   'P 1'
#
loop_
_entity.id
_entity.type
_entity.pdbx_description
1 polymer ?
#
loop_
_entity_poly.entity_id
_entity_poly.type
_entity_poly.pdbx_seq_one_letter_code
_entity_poly.pdbx_strand_id
1 'polypeptide(L)'
;VAGICLLRIGGVRPSWAPAATGLTSENAAHRISVEWDGPDGVERGVYIPRRDTASRLNAFAGGRIYPGEHGRADFTVREDADSVRVAFATRDGEVEVDATVEPAGELHGSALFTDLAEASEFFRLGSRGLSPNAGGDRLDVLELST
;
A
#
# COMPACT_ATOMS: atom_id res chain seq x y z
N VAL A 1 -12.82 -7.25 -1.89
CA VAL A 1 -11.63 -7.33 -2.78
C VAL A 1 -10.38 -7.29 -1.92
N ALA A 2 -9.40 -8.14 -2.19
CA ALA A 2 -8.12 -8.11 -1.49
C ALA A 2 -6.98 -8.00 -2.51
N GLY A 3 -5.89 -7.34 -2.13
CA GLY A 3 -4.74 -7.17 -3.00
C GLY A 3 -3.52 -6.64 -2.26
N ILE A 4 -2.39 -6.62 -2.96
CA ILE A 4 -1.13 -6.09 -2.45
C ILE A 4 -0.83 -4.83 -3.25
N CYS A 5 -0.76 -3.70 -2.55
CA CYS A 5 -0.38 -2.43 -3.15
C CYS A 5 1.14 -2.31 -3.10
N LEU A 6 1.78 -2.22 -4.26
CA LEU A 6 3.23 -2.08 -4.42
C LEU A 6 3.51 -0.68 -4.93
N LEU A 7 4.33 0.09 -4.22
CA LEU A 7 4.58 1.48 -4.57
C LEU A 7 5.98 1.94 -4.18
N ARG A 8 6.56 2.81 -5.02
CA ARG A 8 7.79 3.55 -4.72
C ARG A 8 7.42 4.96 -4.28
N ILE A 9 7.84 5.35 -3.08
CA ILE A 9 7.78 6.73 -2.63
C ILE A 9 9.17 7.31 -2.81
N GLY A 10 9.32 8.23 -3.76
CA GLY A 10 10.59 8.90 -4.06
C GLY A 10 10.64 10.32 -3.52
N GLY A 11 11.85 10.79 -3.22
CA GLY A 11 12.10 12.20 -2.91
C GLY A 11 11.57 12.68 -1.56
N VAL A 12 11.33 11.78 -0.60
CA VAL A 12 10.87 12.15 0.75
C VAL A 12 11.98 12.93 1.46
N ARG A 13 11.71 14.19 1.76
CA ARG A 13 12.61 15.09 2.48
C ARG A 13 11.84 16.18 3.23
N PRO A 14 12.41 16.76 4.30
CA PRO A 14 11.90 18.01 4.85
C PRO A 14 11.84 19.11 3.78
N SER A 15 10.87 20.02 3.88
CA SER A 15 10.66 21.10 2.91
C SER A 15 11.89 22.01 2.73
N TRP A 16 12.70 22.15 3.77
CA TRP A 16 13.92 22.97 3.79
C TRP A 16 15.17 22.26 3.25
N ALA A 17 15.16 20.93 3.10
CA ALA A 17 16.34 20.16 2.71
C ALA A 17 16.53 20.16 1.17
N PRO A 18 17.76 20.08 0.63
CA PRO A 18 17.98 20.04 -0.82
C PRO A 18 17.31 18.84 -1.51
N ALA A 19 16.96 18.97 -2.80
CA ALA A 19 16.33 17.89 -3.57
C ALA A 19 17.18 16.60 -3.65
N ALA A 20 18.50 16.75 -3.69
CA ALA A 20 19.45 15.64 -3.74
C ALA A 20 19.46 14.75 -2.48
N THR A 21 18.90 15.21 -1.36
CA THR A 21 18.83 14.43 -0.10
C THR A 21 17.51 13.69 0.06
N GLY A 22 16.66 13.66 -0.98
CA GLY A 22 15.40 12.94 -0.97
C GLY A 22 15.63 11.44 -0.80
N LEU A 23 14.92 10.84 0.15
CA LEU A 23 14.93 9.39 0.34
C LEU A 23 13.89 8.74 -0.59
N THR A 24 14.28 7.61 -1.17
CA THR A 24 13.40 6.75 -1.94
C THR A 24 13.21 5.44 -1.20
N SER A 25 11.99 4.92 -1.21
CA SER A 25 11.66 3.63 -0.61
C SER A 25 10.59 2.91 -1.38
N GLU A 26 10.78 1.61 -1.55
CA GLU A 26 9.77 0.65 -1.97
C GLU A 26 8.94 0.24 -0.75
N ASN A 27 7.63 0.15 -0.96
CA ASN A 27 6.67 -0.17 0.09
C ASN A 27 5.61 -1.12 -0.45
N ALA A 28 5.15 -2.02 0.41
CA ALA A 28 4.05 -2.92 0.16
C ALA A 28 2.98 -2.74 1.24
N ALA A 29 1.71 -2.78 0.86
CA ALA A 29 0.60 -2.79 1.80
C ALA A 29 -0.43 -3.84 1.39
N HIS A 30 -0.76 -4.74 2.32
CA HIS A 30 -1.84 -5.70 2.14
C HIS A 30 -3.15 -4.96 2.37
N ARG A 31 -4.05 -4.96 1.39
CA ARG A 31 -5.28 -4.16 1.41
C ARG A 31 -6.47 -5.08 1.21
N ILE A 32 -7.44 -4.97 2.10
CA ILE A 32 -8.69 -5.73 2.05
C ILE A 32 -9.83 -4.72 2.14
N SER A 33 -10.62 -4.60 1.08
CA SER A 33 -11.84 -3.78 1.12
C SER A 33 -12.83 -4.37 2.11
N VAL A 34 -13.37 -3.52 2.98
CA VAL A 34 -14.30 -3.89 4.05
C VAL A 34 -15.50 -2.95 4.08
N GLU A 35 -16.59 -3.44 4.63
CA GLU A 35 -17.79 -2.66 4.95
C GLU A 35 -18.22 -2.96 6.39
N TRP A 36 -18.88 -2.00 7.03
CA TRP A 36 -19.41 -2.14 8.38
C TRP A 36 -20.66 -1.30 8.56
N ASP A 37 -21.50 -1.67 9.52
CA ASP A 37 -22.68 -0.88 9.90
C ASP A 37 -22.22 0.33 10.74
N GLY A 38 -22.34 1.52 10.15
CA GLY A 38 -22.12 2.81 10.81
C GLY A 38 -23.42 3.42 11.33
N PRO A 39 -23.34 4.51 12.11
CA PRO A 39 -24.52 5.19 12.66
C PRO A 39 -25.45 5.76 11.58
N ASP A 40 -24.90 6.14 10.43
CA ASP A 40 -25.64 6.76 9.31
C ASP A 40 -25.89 5.77 8.15
N GLY A 41 -25.57 4.48 8.32
CA GLY A 41 -25.71 3.43 7.32
C GLY A 41 -24.43 2.63 7.08
N VAL A 42 -24.41 1.83 6.00
CA VAL A 42 -23.24 1.01 5.64
C VAL A 42 -22.08 1.91 5.23
N GLU A 43 -20.98 1.82 5.97
CA GLU A 43 -19.73 2.47 5.67
C GLU A 43 -18.76 1.53 4.96
N ARG A 44 -17.79 2.10 4.26
CA ARG A 44 -16.81 1.37 3.45
C ARG A 44 -15.41 1.88 3.74
N GLY A 45 -14.44 0.98 3.60
CA GLY A 45 -13.04 1.32 3.80
C GLY A 45 -12.11 0.21 3.36
N VAL A 46 -10.86 0.32 3.79
CA VAL A 46 -9.82 -0.66 3.51
C VAL A 46 -9.10 -1.03 4.78
N TYR A 47 -9.14 -2.31 5.14
CA TYR A 47 -8.34 -2.86 6.19
C TYR A 47 -6.94 -3.19 5.69
N ILE A 48 -5.94 -2.75 6.45
CA ILE A 48 -4.52 -2.84 6.13
C ILE A 48 -3.83 -3.57 7.29
N PRO A 49 -3.86 -4.91 7.30
CA PRO A 49 -3.30 -5.70 8.40
C PRO A 49 -1.78 -5.56 8.49
N ARG A 50 -1.13 -5.24 7.37
CA ARG A 50 0.33 -5.26 7.27
C ARG A 50 0.85 -4.29 6.22
N ARG A 51 1.94 -3.63 6.57
CA ARG A 51 2.76 -2.81 5.69
C ARG A 51 4.20 -3.28 5.77
N ASP A 52 4.91 -3.28 4.65
CA ASP A 52 6.32 -3.64 4.56
C ASP A 52 7.10 -2.59 3.78
N THR A 53 8.36 -2.36 4.14
CA THR A 53 9.19 -1.30 3.52
C THR A 53 10.64 -1.71 3.33
N ALA A 54 11.22 -1.24 2.22
CA ALA A 54 12.65 -1.30 1.92
C ALA A 54 13.48 -0.23 2.65
N SER A 55 12.87 0.70 3.40
CA SER A 55 13.60 1.73 4.16
C SER A 55 13.88 1.31 5.61
N ARG A 56 15.16 1.35 6.03
CA ARG A 56 15.54 0.98 7.41
C ARG A 56 15.05 2.05 8.39
N LEU A 57 15.00 3.29 7.92
CA LEU A 57 14.50 4.45 8.66
C LEU A 57 12.98 4.38 8.82
N ASN A 58 12.24 3.99 7.78
CA ASN A 58 10.77 3.86 7.89
C ASN A 58 10.37 2.68 8.77
N ALA A 59 11.09 1.56 8.70
CA ALA A 59 10.88 0.42 9.60
C ALA A 59 11.18 0.78 11.07
N PHE A 60 12.21 1.59 11.32
CA PHE A 60 12.59 2.00 12.68
C PHE A 60 11.74 3.17 13.23
N ALA A 61 11.20 4.03 12.37
CA ALA A 61 10.33 5.16 12.74
C ALA A 61 8.83 4.80 12.75
N GLY A 62 8.49 3.53 12.52
CA GLY A 62 7.12 3.01 12.53
C GLY A 62 6.40 3.40 13.83
N GLY A 63 5.35 4.21 13.71
CA GLY A 63 4.57 4.74 14.83
C GLY A 63 4.77 6.22 15.17
N ARG A 64 5.84 6.90 14.68
CA ARG A 64 6.05 8.34 14.97
C ARG A 64 5.81 9.31 13.82
N ILE A 65 5.87 8.84 12.56
CA ILE A 65 5.74 9.72 11.37
C ILE A 65 4.62 9.24 10.43
N TYR A 66 4.33 7.93 10.39
CA TYR A 66 3.16 7.36 9.72
C TYR A 66 2.49 6.33 10.65
N PRO A 67 1.15 6.33 10.78
CA PRO A 67 0.44 5.32 11.56
C PRO A 67 0.61 3.92 10.95
N GLY A 68 0.74 2.92 11.82
CA GLY A 68 0.98 1.51 11.47
C GLY A 68 2.45 1.09 11.60
N GLU A 69 2.66 -0.10 12.16
CA GLU A 69 3.97 -0.77 12.17
C GLU A 69 4.35 -1.19 10.74
N HIS A 70 5.57 -0.87 10.35
CA HIS A 70 6.09 -1.25 9.03
C HIS A 70 7.09 -2.39 9.21
N GLY A 71 6.73 -3.57 8.72
CA GLY A 71 7.61 -4.71 8.59
C GLY A 71 8.79 -4.40 7.68
N ARG A 72 9.92 -5.04 7.95
CA ARG A 72 11.11 -4.90 7.11
C ARG A 72 11.07 -5.95 6.01
N ALA A 73 11.22 -5.50 4.76
CA ALA A 73 11.32 -6.39 3.61
C ALA A 73 12.50 -6.01 2.70
N ASP A 74 12.94 -7.00 1.92
CA ASP A 74 13.97 -6.86 0.91
C ASP A 74 13.31 -6.92 -0.46
N PHE A 75 13.39 -5.82 -1.22
CA PHE A 75 12.72 -5.64 -2.50
C PHE A 75 13.70 -5.81 -3.67
N THR A 76 13.24 -6.41 -4.75
CA THR A 76 13.89 -6.44 -6.06
C THR A 76 12.92 -5.89 -7.10
N VAL A 77 13.24 -4.73 -7.67
CA VAL A 77 12.42 -4.07 -8.69
C VAL A 77 13.20 -4.04 -10.00
N ARG A 78 12.54 -4.44 -11.09
CA ARG A 78 13.03 -4.27 -12.47
C ARG A 78 11.95 -3.56 -13.27
N GLU A 79 12.34 -2.48 -13.92
CA GLU A 79 11.47 -1.67 -14.76
C GLU A 79 12.11 -1.61 -16.14
N ASP A 80 11.42 -2.17 -17.13
CA ASP A 80 11.78 -2.17 -18.54
C ASP A 80 10.72 -1.39 -19.33
N ALA A 81 10.94 -1.16 -20.62
CA ALA A 81 9.99 -0.39 -21.45
C ALA A 81 8.60 -1.05 -21.51
N ASP A 82 8.56 -2.38 -21.49
CA ASP A 82 7.34 -3.17 -21.72
C ASP A 82 6.88 -3.93 -20.48
N SER A 83 7.61 -3.87 -19.36
CA SER A 83 7.22 -4.60 -18.15
C SER A 83 7.77 -3.98 -16.87
N VAL A 84 7.06 -4.22 -15.77
CA VAL A 84 7.51 -3.90 -14.42
C VAL A 84 7.41 -5.16 -13.58
N ARG A 85 8.54 -5.60 -13.02
CA ARG A 85 8.60 -6.66 -12.03
C ARG A 85 8.90 -6.09 -10.66
N VAL A 86 8.10 -6.46 -9.67
CA VAL A 86 8.31 -6.15 -8.27
C VAL A 86 8.24 -7.45 -7.48
N ALA A 87 9.36 -7.80 -6.86
CA ALA A 87 9.45 -8.90 -5.92
C ALA A 87 9.87 -8.40 -4.54
N PHE A 88 9.35 -9.01 -3.48
CA PHE A 88 9.85 -8.77 -2.12
C PHE A 88 9.69 -10.01 -1.24
N ALA A 89 10.58 -10.13 -0.26
CA ALA A 89 10.44 -11.07 0.84
C ALA A 89 10.55 -10.31 2.17
N THR A 90 9.66 -10.62 3.11
CA THR A 90 9.71 -10.05 4.45
C THR A 90 10.78 -10.73 5.29
N ARG A 91 11.42 -9.98 6.19
CA ARG A 91 12.53 -10.52 7.00
C ARG A 91 12.09 -11.44 8.13
N ASP A 92 10.82 -11.40 8.50
CA ASP A 92 10.20 -12.40 9.38
C ASP A 92 9.88 -13.71 8.63
N GLY A 93 10.00 -13.74 7.30
CA GLY A 93 9.74 -14.92 6.47
C GLY A 93 8.27 -15.22 6.22
N GLU A 94 7.35 -14.36 6.65
CA GLU A 94 5.91 -14.58 6.57
C GLU A 94 5.34 -14.36 5.15
N VAL A 95 5.96 -13.48 4.36
CA VAL A 95 5.44 -13.08 3.05
C VAL A 95 6.56 -13.04 2.00
N GLU A 96 6.30 -13.70 0.87
CA GLU A 96 7.08 -13.58 -0.36
C GLU A 96 6.13 -13.29 -1.52
N VAL A 97 6.47 -12.28 -2.33
CA VAL A 97 5.70 -11.85 -3.49
C VAL A 97 6.65 -11.69 -4.67
N ASP A 98 6.22 -12.16 -5.83
CA ASP A 98 6.87 -11.90 -7.11
C ASP A 98 5.79 -11.60 -8.16
N ALA A 99 5.69 -10.34 -8.55
CA ALA A 99 4.69 -9.86 -9.50
C ALA A 99 5.37 -9.23 -10.71
N THR A 100 4.97 -9.65 -11.91
CA THR A 100 5.34 -9.00 -13.17
C THR A 100 4.07 -8.51 -13.84
N VAL A 101 4.07 -7.25 -14.24
CA VAL A 101 2.97 -6.60 -14.95
C VAL A 101 3.48 -6.00 -16.25
N GLU A 102 2.67 -6.08 -17.29
CA GLU A 102 2.94 -5.49 -18.60
C GLU A 102 1.89 -4.39 -18.86
N PRO A 103 2.27 -3.22 -19.40
CA PRO A 103 1.32 -2.20 -19.78
C PRO A 103 0.33 -2.73 -20.83
N ALA A 104 -0.96 -2.53 -20.57
CA ALA A 104 -2.04 -2.86 -21.49
C ALA A 104 -2.91 -1.62 -21.74
N GLY A 105 -3.44 -1.49 -22.96
CA GLY A 105 -4.35 -0.39 -23.31
C GLY A 105 -5.72 -0.51 -22.62
N GLU A 106 -6.12 -1.73 -22.25
CA GLU A 106 -7.42 -2.04 -21.66
C GLU A 106 -7.29 -3.14 -20.59
N LEU A 107 -8.23 -3.16 -19.64
CA LEU A 107 -8.31 -4.22 -18.63
C LEU A 107 -8.99 -5.45 -19.26
N HIS A 108 -8.29 -6.59 -19.25
CA HIS A 108 -8.81 -7.85 -19.77
C HIS A 108 -8.69 -8.97 -18.73
N GLY A 109 -9.57 -9.97 -18.83
CA GLY A 109 -9.49 -11.19 -18.01
C GLY A 109 -9.84 -11.00 -16.53
N SER A 110 -10.31 -9.82 -16.13
CA SER A 110 -10.78 -9.54 -14.77
C SER A 110 -12.13 -10.22 -14.52
N ALA A 111 -12.23 -10.96 -13.41
CA ALA A 111 -13.50 -11.51 -12.92
C ALA A 111 -14.23 -10.56 -11.95
N LEU A 112 -13.59 -9.47 -11.52
CA LEU A 112 -14.08 -8.56 -10.49
C LEU A 112 -14.60 -7.23 -11.05
N PHE A 113 -14.04 -6.79 -12.17
CA PHE A 113 -14.31 -5.50 -12.79
C PHE A 113 -14.38 -5.67 -14.29
N THR A 114 -15.36 -5.03 -14.90
CA THR A 114 -15.61 -5.03 -16.34
C THR A 114 -14.54 -4.25 -17.08
N ASP A 115 -14.10 -3.12 -16.50
CA ASP A 115 -13.08 -2.25 -17.09
C ASP A 115 -12.28 -1.50 -16.02
N LEU A 116 -11.33 -0.66 -16.47
CA LEU A 116 -10.50 0.16 -15.60
C LEU A 116 -11.29 1.25 -14.86
N ALA A 117 -12.37 1.75 -15.45
CA ALA A 117 -13.18 2.81 -14.85
C ALA A 117 -13.94 2.28 -13.64
N GLU A 118 -14.54 1.10 -13.74
CA GLU A 118 -15.20 0.38 -12.65
C GLU A 118 -14.22 0.05 -11.52
N ALA A 119 -13.04 -0.49 -11.86
CA ALA A 119 -11.99 -0.75 -10.88
C ALA A 119 -11.58 0.54 -10.14
N SER A 120 -11.39 1.64 -10.89
CA SER A 120 -11.00 2.94 -10.32
C SER A 120 -12.08 3.51 -9.40
N GLU A 121 -13.35 3.42 -9.78
CA GLU A 121 -14.50 3.83 -8.96
C GLU A 121 -14.52 3.04 -7.64
N PHE A 122 -14.36 1.71 -7.72
CA PHE A 122 -14.30 0.84 -6.55
C PHE A 122 -13.18 1.25 -5.57
N PHE A 123 -11.96 1.49 -6.07
CA PHE A 123 -10.84 1.87 -5.21
C PHE A 123 -10.97 3.30 -4.65
N ARG A 124 -11.65 4.23 -5.33
CA ARG A 124 -11.96 5.58 -4.81
C ARG A 124 -12.82 5.54 -3.56
N LEU A 125 -13.74 4.58 -3.46
CA LEU A 125 -14.63 4.44 -2.29
C LEU A 125 -13.90 3.95 -1.03
N GLY A 126 -12.68 3.43 -1.15
CA GLY A 126 -11.85 2.97 -0.04
C GLY A 126 -10.99 4.06 0.60
N SER A 127 -11.52 5.27 0.78
CA SER A 127 -10.78 6.45 1.29
C SER A 127 -10.45 6.37 2.79
N ARG A 128 -11.18 5.56 3.55
CA ARG A 128 -10.91 5.25 4.97
C ARG A 128 -10.04 4.01 5.10
N GLY A 129 -8.79 4.21 5.51
CA GLY A 129 -7.85 3.16 5.86
C GLY A 129 -7.92 2.79 7.33
N LEU A 130 -8.02 1.50 7.63
CA LEU A 130 -8.03 0.90 8.96
C LEU A 130 -6.75 0.08 9.12
N SER A 131 -6.00 0.27 10.19
CA SER A 131 -4.79 -0.52 10.48
C SER A 131 -4.78 -0.93 11.95
N PRO A 132 -4.29 -2.12 12.32
CA PRO A 132 -4.11 -2.46 13.73
C PRO A 132 -3.12 -1.49 14.38
N ASN A 133 -3.42 -1.05 15.59
CA ASN A 133 -2.45 -0.32 16.41
C ASN A 133 -1.35 -1.28 16.90
N ALA A 134 -0.28 -0.72 17.48
CA ALA A 134 0.84 -1.52 18.01
C ALA A 134 0.42 -2.54 19.10
N GLY A 135 -0.70 -2.32 19.78
CA GLY A 135 -1.24 -3.23 20.80
C GLY A 135 -2.14 -4.34 20.25
N GLY A 136 -2.56 -4.26 18.97
CA GLY A 136 -3.51 -5.18 18.34
C GLY A 136 -4.94 -5.13 18.90
N ASP A 137 -5.24 -4.22 19.83
CA ASP A 137 -6.52 -4.12 20.54
C ASP A 137 -7.46 -3.07 19.94
N ARG A 138 -6.95 -2.20 19.05
CA ARG A 138 -7.70 -1.12 18.40
C ARG A 138 -7.26 -0.94 16.94
N LEU A 139 -8.11 -0.28 16.17
CA LEU A 139 -7.81 0.13 14.80
C LEU A 139 -7.50 1.62 14.75
N ASP A 140 -6.36 1.97 14.17
CA ASP A 140 -6.03 3.32 13.73
C ASP A 140 -6.75 3.62 12.41
N VAL A 141 -7.41 4.78 12.35
CA VAL A 141 -8.14 5.24 11.16
C VAL A 141 -7.37 6.37 10.49
N LEU A 142 -7.12 6.23 9.19
CA LEU A 142 -6.60 7.29 8.34
C LEU A 142 -7.59 7.55 7.21
N GLU A 143 -8.08 8.79 7.10
CA GLU A 143 -8.99 9.19 6.04
C GLU A 143 -8.26 10.11 5.04
N LEU A 144 -8.37 9.77 3.76
CA LEU A 144 -7.89 10.63 2.68
C LEU A 144 -8.99 11.62 2.31
N SER A 145 -8.75 12.91 2.56
CA SER A 145 -9.52 14.01 1.98
C SER A 145 -8.82 14.51 0.71
N THR A 146 -9.60 14.78 -0.33
CA THR A 146 -9.12 15.32 -1.62
C THR A 146 -9.73 16.69 -1.85
#